data_AF-A0A511M9N5-F1
#
_entry.id   AF-A0A511M9N5-F1
#
_cell.length_a   1.000
_cell.length_b   1.000
_cell.length_c   1.000
_cell.angle_alpha   90.00
_cell.angle_beta   90.00
_cell.angle_gamma   90.00
#
_symmetry.space_group_name_H-M   'P 1'
#
loop_
_entity.id
_entity.type
_entity.pdbx_description
1 polymer ?
#
loop_
_entity_poly.entity_id
_entity_poly.type
_entity_poly.pdbx_seq_one_letter_code
_entity_poly.pdbx_strand_id
1 'polypeptide(L)' 'MSDSLKDRIRAKLLRQLAEDGGPDAEHDDPRQVSVESDLEALNSVPDDDPLVEELASRYLVF' A
#
# COMPACT_ATOMS: atom_id res chain seq x y z
N MET A 1 4.68 -18.73 -5.32
CA MET A 1 4.64 -17.26 -5.34
C MET A 1 5.82 -16.78 -4.55
N SER A 2 6.75 -16.10 -5.19
CA SER A 2 7.94 -15.56 -4.56
C SER A 2 7.52 -14.47 -3.57
N ASP A 3 7.98 -14.53 -2.33
CA ASP A 3 7.67 -13.53 -1.30
C ASP A 3 8.47 -12.25 -1.59
N SER A 4 8.05 -11.50 -2.64
CA SER A 4 8.75 -10.30 -3.08
C SER A 4 8.47 -9.14 -2.13
N LEU A 5 9.38 -8.16 -2.09
CA LEU A 5 9.19 -6.95 -1.28
C LEU A 5 7.85 -6.27 -1.62
N LYS A 6 7.49 -6.25 -2.90
CA LYS A 6 6.21 -5.75 -3.40
C LYS A 6 5.01 -6.47 -2.81
N ASP A 7 5.04 -7.80 -2.75
CA ASP A 7 3.94 -8.58 -2.17
C ASP A 7 3.77 -8.30 -0.68
N ARG A 8 4.88 -8.12 0.05
CA ARG A 8 4.85 -7.75 1.48
C ARG A 8 4.30 -6.35 1.71
N ILE A 9 4.64 -5.38 0.86
CA ILE A 9 4.06 -4.02 0.89
C ILE A 9 2.57 -4.09 0.60
N ARG A 10 2.16 -4.77 -0.49
CA ARG A 10 0.77 -4.93 -0.88
C ARG A 10 -0.08 -5.50 0.25
N ALA A 11 0.38 -6.58 0.88
CA ALA A 11 -0.30 -7.19 2.02
C ALA A 11 -0.46 -6.22 3.20
N LYS A 12 0.54 -5.38 3.46
CA LYS A 12 0.49 -4.37 4.51
C LYS A 12 -0.54 -3.26 4.21
N LEU A 13 -0.53 -2.72 2.99
CA LEU A 13 -1.48 -1.66 2.59
C LEU A 13 -2.93 -2.15 2.66
N LEU A 14 -3.20 -3.35 2.14
CA LEU A 14 -4.53 -3.98 2.24
C LEU A 14 -4.97 -4.19 3.70
N ARG A 15 -4.03 -4.57 4.57
CA ARG A 15 -4.31 -4.72 6.00
C ARG A 15 -4.63 -3.38 6.67
N GLN A 16 -3.90 -2.31 6.34
CA GLN A 16 -4.18 -0.97 6.87
C GLN A 16 -5.57 -0.48 6.44
N LEU A 17 -5.95 -0.67 5.18
CA LEU A 17 -7.30 -0.33 4.70
C LEU A 17 -8.39 -1.11 5.44
N ALA A 18 -8.14 -2.38 5.75
CA ALA A 18 -9.08 -3.20 6.51
C ALA A 18 -9.14 -2.80 8.01
N GLU A 19 -8.02 -2.36 8.59
CA GLU A 19 -7.89 -2.02 10.01
C GLU A 19 -8.35 -0.58 10.33
N ASP A 20 -8.17 0.38 9.43
CA ASP A 20 -8.61 1.78 9.62
C ASP A 20 -10.14 1.93 9.58
N GLY A 21 -10.89 0.84 9.43
CA GLY A 21 -12.35 0.81 9.37
C GLY A 21 -12.84 1.14 7.97
N GLY A 22 -13.84 0.39 7.47
CA GLY A 22 -14.42 0.65 6.15
C GLY A 22 -14.80 2.12 6.01
N PRO A 23 -14.65 2.71 4.81
CA PRO A 23 -14.74 4.16 4.60
C PRO A 23 -15.99 4.67 5.29
N ASP A 24 -15.80 5.53 6.29
CA ASP A 24 -16.91 6.28 6.84
C ASP A 24 -17.36 7.18 5.69
N ALA A 25 -18.43 6.78 5.00
CA ALA A 25 -18.78 7.26 3.66
C ALA A 25 -19.04 8.78 3.60
N GLU A 26 -19.01 9.46 4.75
CA GLU A 26 -19.15 10.91 4.89
C GLU A 26 -17.81 11.66 4.89
N HIS A 27 -16.66 11.01 5.08
CA HIS A 27 -15.36 11.67 5.12
C HIS A 27 -14.23 10.79 4.54
N ASP A 28 -13.62 11.25 3.44
CA ASP A 28 -12.35 10.71 2.93
C ASP A 28 -11.27 10.89 4.01
N ASP A 29 -10.93 9.84 4.77
CA ASP A 29 -9.76 9.91 5.66
C ASP A 29 -8.52 10.06 4.75
N PRO A 30 -7.76 11.16 4.86
CA PRO A 30 -6.61 11.40 4.00
C PRO A 30 -5.56 10.28 4.10
N ARG A 31 -5.54 9.52 5.20
CA ARG A 31 -4.69 8.33 5.35
C ARG A 31 -5.17 7.18 4.46
N GLN A 32 -6.48 6.93 4.38
CA GLN A 32 -7.04 5.90 3.52
C GLN A 32 -6.82 6.23 2.04
N VAL A 33 -7.11 7.47 1.63
CA VAL A 33 -6.88 7.94 0.24
C VAL A 33 -5.41 7.76 -0.17
N SER A 34 -4.47 8.08 0.74
CA SER A 34 -3.04 7.90 0.48
C SER A 34 -2.67 6.43 0.29
N VAL A 35 -3.20 5.55 1.14
CA VAL A 35 -2.94 4.10 1.08
C VAL A 35 -3.54 3.48 -0.19
N GLU A 36 -4.75 3.89 -0.60
CA GLU A 36 -5.38 3.43 -1.82
C GLU A 36 -4.60 3.86 -3.07
N SER A 37 -4.20 5.13 -3.13
CA SER A 37 -3.39 5.66 -4.24
C SER A 37 -2.03 4.96 -4.33
N ASP A 38 -1.36 4.76 -3.19
CA ASP A 38 -0.08 4.06 -3.13
C ASP A 38 -0.22 2.57 -3.53
N LEU A 39 -1.33 1.92 -3.15
CA LEU A 39 -1.63 0.54 -3.53
C LEU A 39 -1.89 0.41 -5.04
N GLU A 40 -2.62 1.35 -5.63
CA GLU A 40 -2.85 1.41 -7.08
C GLU A 40 -1.53 1.60 -7.84
N ALA A 41 -0.70 2.56 -7.40
CA ALA A 41 0.61 2.80 -7.99
C ALA A 41 1.52 1.56 -7.90
N LEU A 42 1.56 0.90 -6.72
CA LEU A 42 2.30 -0.34 -6.52
C LEU A 42 1.83 -1.45 -7.47
N ASN A 43 0.53 -1.57 -7.73
CA ASN A 43 0.01 -2.58 -8.65
C ASN A 43 0.36 -2.32 -10.12
N SER A 44 0.61 -1.07 -10.50
CA SER A 44 0.91 -0.65 -11.87
C SER A 44 2.38 -0.84 -12.28
N VAL A 45 3.30 -0.84 -11.30
CA VAL A 45 4.75 -0.93 -11.54
C VAL A 45 5.29 -2.37 -11.46
N PRO A 46 6.43 -2.71 -12.07
CA PRO A 46 7.11 -4.00 -11.84
C PRO A 46 7.79 -4.09 -10.46
N ASP A 47 8.27 -5.29 -10.08
CA ASP A 47 8.89 -5.55 -8.77
C ASP A 47 10.26 -4.85 -8.59
N ASP A 48 10.97 -4.58 -9.69
CA ASP A 48 12.27 -3.88 -9.71
C ASP A 48 12.13 -2.35 -9.84
N ASP A 49 10.91 -1.82 -9.75
CA ASP A 49 10.66 -0.38 -9.86
C ASP A 49 11.14 0.35 -8.59
N PRO A 50 11.83 1.50 -8.70
CA PRO A 50 12.25 2.28 -7.53
C PRO A 50 11.09 2.66 -6.60
N LEU A 51 9.86 2.78 -7.12
CA LEU A 51 8.68 3.02 -6.31
C LEU A 51 8.46 1.93 -5.24
N VAL A 52 8.84 0.69 -5.52
CA VAL A 52 8.72 -0.42 -4.56
C VAL A 52 9.61 -0.17 -3.34
N GLU A 53 10.85 0.31 -3.51
CA GLU A 53 11.75 0.64 -2.40
C GLU A 53 11.31 1.90 -1.64
N GLU A 54 10.76 2.88 -2.35
CA GLU A 54 10.19 4.09 -1.74
C GLU A 54 9.00 3.75 -0.83
N LEU A 55 8.08 2.92 -1.33
CA LEU A 55 6.92 2.44 -0.55
C LEU A 55 7.36 1.52 0.58
N ALA A 56 8.36 0.66 0.37
CA ALA A 56 8.97 -0.14 1.43
C ALA A 56 9.45 0.74 2.60
N SER A 57 10.16 1.82 2.29
CA SER A 57 10.68 2.75 3.29
C SER A 57 9.56 3.53 3.98
N ARG A 58 8.60 4.05 3.20
CA ARG A 58 7.45 4.83 3.72
C ARG A 58 6.60 4.00 4.67
N TYR A 59 6.32 2.76 4.30
CA TYR A 59 5.50 1.85 5.07
C TYR A 59 6.31 0.96 6.01
N LEU A 60 7.62 1.15 6.15
CA LEU A 60 8.49 0.34 7.04
C LEU A 60 8.32 -1.17 6.80
N VAL A 61 8.53 -1.61 5.55
CA VAL A 61 8.53 -3.00 5.09
C VAL A 61 9.93 -3.34 4.58
N PHE A 62 10.52 -4.46 5.02
CA PHE A 62 11.87 -4.89 4.68
C PHE A 62 11.88 -6.38 4.38
#